data_AF-A0A916GXZ7-F1
#
_entry.id   AF-A0A916GXZ7-F1
#
_cell.length_a   1.000
_cell.length_b   1.000
_cell.length_c   1.000
_cell.angle_alpha   90.00
_cell.angle_beta   90.00
_cell.angle_gamma   90.00
#
_symmetry.space_group_name_H-M   'P 1'
#
loop_
_entity.id
_entity.type
_entity.pdbx_description
1 polymer ?
#
loop_
_entity_poly.entity_id
_entity_poly.type
_entity_poly.pdbx_seq_one_letter_code
_entity_poly.pdbx_strand_id
1 'polypeptide(L)' 'AQQGTRHVLVVGQNNQVEHRVVAVGERRGDDRVVTSGLEAGESIVISGLHRVRPGMIVQPVEASLAAN' A
#
# COMPACT_ATOMS: atom_id res chain seq x y z
N ALA A 1 -11.62 14.72 14.11
CA ALA A 1 -10.87 13.56 14.65
C ALA A 1 -9.74 13.25 13.68
N GLN A 2 -8.53 13.10 14.19
CA GLN A 2 -7.28 13.15 13.43
C GLN A 2 -7.25 12.09 12.31
N GLN A 3 -7.43 12.52 11.05
CA GLN A 3 -7.14 11.73 9.86
C GLN A 3 -5.62 11.61 9.78
N GLY A 4 -5.05 10.74 10.62
CA GLY A 4 -3.61 10.50 10.66
C GLY A 4 -3.15 10.10 9.29
N THR A 5 -2.29 10.92 8.69
CA THR A 5 -1.58 10.68 7.44
C THR A 5 -1.06 9.25 7.45
N ARG A 6 -1.69 8.38 6.65
CA ARG A 6 -1.25 6.99 6.57
C ARG A 6 -0.23 6.86 5.47
N HIS A 7 0.62 5.89 5.63
CA HIS A 7 1.64 5.58 4.67
C HIS A 7 1.54 4.11 4.34
N VAL A 8 1.80 3.82 3.07
CA VAL A 8 1.87 2.47 2.54
C VAL A 8 3.22 2.32 1.85
N LEU A 9 3.65 1.08 1.73
CA LEU A 9 4.83 0.74 0.95
C LEU A 9 4.32 0.30 -0.43
N VAL A 10 4.74 1.01 -1.47
CA VAL A 10 4.39 0.74 -2.87
C VAL A 10 5.58 0.08 -3.54
N VAL A 11 5.34 -0.89 -4.41
CA VAL A 11 6.36 -1.53 -5.24
C VAL A 11 6.31 -0.86 -6.60
N GLY A 12 7.33 -0.06 -6.91
CA GLY A 12 7.46 0.61 -8.20
C GLY A 12 7.84 -0.37 -9.33
N GLN A 13 7.94 0.14 -10.55
CA GLN A 13 8.23 -0.66 -11.76
C GLN A 13 9.58 -1.40 -11.72
N ASN A 14 10.54 -0.89 -10.93
CA ASN A 14 11.84 -1.53 -10.73
C ASN A 14 11.85 -2.55 -9.59
N ASN A 15 10.67 -3.02 -9.17
CA ASN A 15 10.49 -3.88 -8.01
C ASN A 15 11.04 -3.24 -6.71
N GLN A 16 11.18 -1.92 -6.69
CA GLN A 16 11.73 -1.18 -5.57
C GLN A 16 10.61 -0.71 -4.65
N VAL A 17 10.82 -0.87 -3.34
CA VAL A 17 9.86 -0.41 -2.33
C VAL A 17 10.04 1.07 -2.07
N GLU A 18 8.95 1.80 -2.19
CA GLU A 18 8.86 3.22 -1.94
C GLU A 18 7.84 3.52 -0.85
N HIS A 19 8.15 4.48 0.01
CA HIS A 19 7.23 4.92 1.05
C HIS A 19 6.32 5.98 0.47
N ARG A 20 5.02 5.68 0.36
CA ARG A 20 4.04 6.62 -0.18
C ARG A 20 3.05 7.01 0.89
N VAL A 21 2.87 8.32 1.01
CA VAL A 21 1.82 8.89 1.84
C VAL A 21 0.50 8.78 1.09
N VAL A 22 -0.50 8.21 1.75
CA VAL A 22 -1.85 8.03 1.22
C VAL A 22 -2.88 8.71 2.12
N ALA A 23 -3.85 9.34 1.48
CA ALA A 23 -5.03 9.81 2.16
C ALA A 23 -6.00 8.64 2.31
N VAL A 24 -6.34 8.31 3.55
CA VAL A 24 -7.36 7.31 3.86
C VAL A 24 -8.63 7.99 4.33
N GLY A 25 -9.75 7.58 3.76
CA GLY A 25 -11.07 8.04 4.13
C GLY A 25 -11.72 7.14 5.17
N GLU A 26 -13.01 6.90 4.96
CA GLU A 26 -13.83 6.11 5.85
C GLU A 26 -13.36 4.65 5.91
N ARG A 27 -13.51 4.04 7.08
CA ARG A 27 -13.29 2.60 7.25
C ARG A 27 -14.60 1.89 6.90
N ARG A 28 -14.51 0.89 6.02
CA ARG A 28 -15.65 0.07 5.60
C ARG A 28 -15.42 -1.35 6.13
N GLY A 29 -16.02 -1.67 7.28
CA GLY A 29 -15.78 -2.95 7.96
C GLY A 29 -14.32 -3.11 8.39
N ASP A 30 -13.67 -4.19 7.95
CA ASP A 30 -12.24 -4.45 8.15
C ASP A 30 -11.35 -3.65 7.18
N ASP A 31 -11.90 -3.18 6.07
CA ASP A 31 -11.17 -2.48 5.03
C ASP A 31 -11.12 -0.96 5.24
N ARG A 32 -10.08 -0.35 4.69
CA ARG A 32 -9.85 1.09 4.74
C ARG A 32 -9.93 1.66 3.34
N VAL A 33 -10.84 2.59 3.09
CA VAL A 33 -10.91 3.25 1.79
C VAL A 33 -9.75 4.23 1.65
N VAL A 34 -8.93 4.05 0.61
CA VAL A 34 -7.92 5.04 0.21
C VAL A 34 -8.60 6.05 -0.72
N THR A 35 -8.52 7.33 -0.39
CA THR A 35 -9.13 8.42 -1.18
C THR A 35 -8.13 9.07 -2.14
N SER A 36 -6.83 9.02 -1.84
CA SER A 36 -5.78 9.60 -2.70
C SER A 36 -4.39 9.04 -2.37
N GLY A 37 -3.47 9.13 -3.33
CA GLY A 37 -2.06 8.74 -3.18
C GLY A 37 -1.72 7.32 -3.68
N LEU A 38 -2.66 6.63 -4.31
CA LEU A 38 -2.45 5.34 -4.97
C LEU A 38 -3.14 5.36 -6.33
N GLU A 39 -2.49 4.82 -7.35
CA GLU A 39 -3.07 4.66 -8.69
C GLU A 39 -3.55 3.22 -8.91
N ALA A 40 -4.54 3.06 -9.79
CA ALA A 40 -5.05 1.75 -10.16
C ALA A 40 -3.96 0.95 -10.89
N GLY A 41 -3.71 -0.28 -10.46
CA GLY A 41 -2.66 -1.14 -11.01
C GLY A 41 -1.32 -1.04 -10.27
N GLU A 42 -1.18 -0.15 -9.28
CA GLU A 42 0.00 -0.15 -8.43
C GLU A 42 0.00 -1.33 -7.46
N SER A 43 1.17 -1.91 -7.25
CA SER A 43 1.37 -2.99 -6.28
C SER A 43 1.74 -2.41 -4.92
N ILE A 44 1.05 -2.83 -3.86
CA ILE A 44 1.33 -2.40 -2.49
C ILE A 44 1.73 -3.58 -1.60
N VAL A 45 2.58 -3.31 -0.61
CA VAL A 45 3.02 -4.31 0.35
C VAL A 45 1.98 -4.43 1.48
N ILE A 46 1.17 -5.48 1.42
CA ILE A 46 0.16 -5.81 2.45
C ILE A 46 0.68 -6.77 3.53
N SER A 47 1.82 -7.42 3.30
CA SER A 47 2.38 -8.43 4.18
C SER A 47 3.90 -8.37 4.18
N GLY A 48 4.53 -8.82 5.28
CA GLY A 48 5.99 -8.78 5.40
C GLY A 48 6.60 -7.42 5.75
N LEU A 49 5.80 -6.48 6.28
CA LEU A 49 6.27 -5.14 6.71
C LEU A 49 7.44 -5.19 7.71
N HIS A 50 7.57 -6.28 8.48
CA HIS A 50 8.68 -6.51 9.41
C HIS A 50 10.02 -6.77 8.71
N ARG A 51 10.00 -7.22 7.46
CA ARG A 51 11.18 -7.58 6.67
C ARG A 51 11.49 -6.56 5.57
N VAL A 52 10.49 -5.78 5.15
CA VAL A 52 10.60 -4.82 4.06
C VAL A 52 11.05 -3.45 4.58
N ARG A 53 12.03 -2.84 3.89
CA ARG A 53 12.47 -1.46 4.11
C ARG A 53 12.39 -0.64 2.83
N PRO A 54 12.15 0.68 2.90
CA PRO A 54 12.23 1.56 1.74
C PRO A 54 13.58 1.44 1.03
N GLY A 55 13.56 1.44 -0.30
CA GLY A 55 14.74 1.31 -1.16
C GLY A 55 15.17 -0.12 -1.45
N MET A 56 14.60 -1.13 -0.78
CA MET A 56 14.86 -2.54 -1.11
C MET A 56 14.15 -2.96 -2.39
N ILE A 57 14.81 -3.81 -3.18
CA ILE A 57 14.16 -4.53 -4.28
C ILE A 57 13.48 -5.76 -3.69
N VAL A 58 12.16 -5.86 -3.88
CA VAL A 58 11.33 -6.98 -3.44
C VAL A 58 10.76 -7.67 -4.67
N GLN A 59 10.55 -8.98 -4.61
CA GLN A 59 9.79 -9.64 -5.66
C GLN A 59 8.30 -9.58 -5.28
N PRO A 60 7.47 -8.76 -5.95
CA PRO A 60 6.05 -8.73 -5.67
C PRO A 60 5.45 -10.10 -6.02
N VAL A 61 4.73 -10.67 -5.07
CA VAL A 61 3.86 -11.83 -5.30
C VAL A 61 2.46 -11.26 -5.48
N GLU A 62 1.81 -11.55 -6.61
CA GLU A 62 0.46 -11.07 -6.89
C GLU A 62 -0.50 -11.58 -5.80
N ALA A 63 -0.77 -10.73 -4.81
CA ALA A 63 -1.87 -10.93 -3.89
C ALA A 63 -3.14 -10.58 -4.66
N SER A 64 -3.77 -11.58 -5.26
CA SER A 64 -5.10 -11.45 -5.85
C SER A 64 -6.11 -11.23 -4.73
N LEU A 65 -6.26 -9.97 -4.33
CA LEU A 65 -7.43 -9.49 -3.59
C LEU A 65 -8.59 -9.49 -4.60
N ALA A 66 -9.24 -10.64 -4.75
CA ALA A 66 -10.50 -10.72 -5.47
C ALA A 66 -11.48 -9.74 -4.81
N ALA A 67 -11.82 -8.67 -5.54
CA ALA A 67 -12.81 -7.70 -5.12
C ALA A 67 -14.15 -8.42 -4.93
N ASN A 68 -14.69 -8.37 -3.70
CA ASN A 68 -16.01 -8.89 -3.35
C ASN A 68 -17.01 -7.73 -3.24
#